data_AF-A0AAP2UDN1-F1
#
_entry.id   AF-A0AAP2UDN1-F1
#
_cell.length_a   1.000
_cell.length_b   1.000
_cell.length_c   1.000
_cell.angle_alpha   90.00
_cell.angle_beta   90.00
_cell.angle_gamma   90.00
#
_symmetry.space_group_name_H-M   'P 1'
#
loop_
_entity.id
_entity.type
_entity.pdbx_description
1 polymer ?
#
loop_
_entity_poly.entity_id
_entity_poly.type
_entity_poly.pdbx_seq_one_letter_code
_entity_poly.pdbx_strand_id
1 'polypeptide(L)'
;MNEELKKKVIDLLEYAKTNEPDKIIEYVDRSFINNPHDIYCALHSTDFYETNRSIYNFSDNNPTVLIVSYDEGDRIGSKYSNPNIDIYFDLQRKSEFNQNHDFFILKKGKFNHDNNILEYLDLITNDYKLTKEDVIDELTTTKYETYIPYHYFKQIPVQILADEDVEDAVMDKIWNVTKTNKNLYVDQYECGRYGGEDVPKWKMSELEWFMRLKEEVPTNIRLKYRIRFANEINDYLNGQKKLEDEKEMAL
;
A
#
# COMPACT_ATOMS: atom_id res chain seq x y z
N MET A 1 -12.97 20.18 11.23
CA MET A 1 -12.91 19.13 10.18
C MET A 1 -13.27 17.73 10.68
N ASN A 2 -13.15 17.38 11.97
CA ASN A 2 -13.60 16.08 12.49
C ASN A 2 -15.14 15.86 12.38
N GLU A 3 -15.96 16.79 12.87
CA GLU A 3 -17.44 16.64 12.86
C GLU A 3 -18.06 16.41 11.47
N GLU A 4 -17.48 17.00 10.42
CA GLU A 4 -17.93 16.78 9.04
C GLU A 4 -17.64 15.34 8.59
N LEU A 5 -16.42 14.86 8.84
CA LEU A 5 -16.03 13.48 8.58
C LEU A 5 -16.90 12.50 9.39
N LYS A 6 -17.12 12.77 10.68
CA LYS A 6 -17.99 11.98 11.54
C LYS A 6 -19.42 11.89 11.01
N LYS A 7 -19.96 13.01 10.54
CA LYS A 7 -21.25 13.02 9.85
C LYS A 7 -21.22 12.16 8.57
N LYS A 8 -20.25 12.35 7.68
CA LYS A 8 -20.15 11.57 6.43
C LYS A 8 -20.09 10.06 6.68
N VAL A 9 -19.35 9.61 7.71
CA VAL A 9 -19.28 8.20 8.11
C VAL A 9 -20.61 7.70 8.66
N ILE A 10 -21.29 8.46 9.53
CA ILE A 10 -22.64 8.09 10.01
C ILE A 10 -23.64 7.99 8.85
N ASP A 11 -23.65 8.99 7.95
CA ASP A 11 -24.56 9.01 6.80
C ASP A 11 -24.31 7.80 5.86
N LEU A 12 -23.04 7.41 5.65
CA LEU A 12 -22.66 6.18 4.92
C LEU A 12 -23.20 4.92 5.60
N LEU A 13 -23.07 4.82 6.93
CA LEU A 13 -23.54 3.65 7.69
C LEU A 13 -25.07 3.53 7.68
N GLU A 14 -25.80 4.63 7.79
CA GLU A 14 -27.27 4.62 7.67
C GLU A 14 -27.73 4.28 6.25
N TYR A 15 -27.07 4.85 5.23
CA TYR A 15 -27.35 4.56 3.83
C TYR A 15 -27.11 3.07 3.50
N ALA A 16 -26.01 2.50 4.02
CA ALA A 16 -25.65 1.10 3.79
C ALA A 16 -26.63 0.07 4.40
N LYS A 17 -27.39 0.42 5.44
CA LYS A 17 -28.40 -0.49 6.04
C LYS A 17 -29.59 -0.79 5.13
N THR A 18 -29.83 0.04 4.11
CA THR A 18 -31.08 0.04 3.32
C THR A 18 -30.87 -0.06 1.80
N ASN A 19 -29.62 -0.14 1.35
CA ASN A 19 -29.25 -0.13 -0.07
C ASN A 19 -28.39 -1.34 -0.46
N GLU A 20 -28.37 -1.62 -1.76
CA GLU A 20 -27.53 -2.66 -2.36
C GLU A 20 -26.09 -2.16 -2.56
N PRO A 21 -25.07 -3.04 -2.62
CA PRO A 21 -23.65 -2.65 -2.72
C PRO A 21 -23.36 -1.60 -3.80
N ASP A 22 -23.89 -1.77 -5.01
CA ASP A 22 -23.67 -0.84 -6.14
C ASP A 22 -24.09 0.60 -5.82
N LYS A 23 -25.23 0.77 -5.13
CA LYS A 23 -25.73 2.08 -4.68
C LYS A 23 -24.87 2.68 -3.56
N ILE A 24 -24.27 1.83 -2.73
CA ILE A 24 -23.38 2.23 -1.63
C ILE A 24 -22.05 2.71 -2.19
N ILE A 25 -21.51 2.03 -3.22
CA ILE A 25 -20.33 2.46 -3.98
C ILE A 25 -20.60 3.83 -4.63
N GLU A 26 -21.73 3.97 -5.34
CA GLU A 26 -22.14 5.25 -5.93
C GLU A 26 -22.28 6.39 -4.90
N TYR A 27 -22.77 6.07 -3.69
CA TYR A 27 -22.82 7.04 -2.59
C TYR A 27 -21.42 7.42 -2.09
N VAL A 28 -20.50 6.44 -1.98
CA VAL A 28 -19.11 6.69 -1.57
C VAL A 28 -18.40 7.60 -2.58
N ASP A 29 -18.51 7.28 -3.87
CA ASP A 29 -17.97 8.10 -4.97
C ASP A 29 -18.44 9.55 -4.89
N ARG A 30 -19.74 9.79 -4.64
CA ARG A 30 -20.29 11.15 -4.57
C ARG A 30 -19.93 11.90 -3.28
N SER A 31 -19.68 11.19 -2.18
CA SER A 31 -19.61 11.79 -0.83
C SER A 31 -18.18 11.99 -0.31
N PHE A 32 -17.22 11.18 -0.79
CA PHE A 32 -15.83 11.18 -0.32
C PHE A 32 -14.81 11.61 -1.38
N ILE A 33 -15.18 11.65 -2.67
CA ILE A 33 -14.31 12.19 -3.72
C ILE A 33 -14.31 13.72 -3.68
N ASN A 34 -13.33 14.29 -2.99
CA ASN A 34 -12.99 15.73 -3.14
C ASN A 34 -12.12 16.00 -4.38
N ASN A 35 -11.59 14.97 -5.04
CA ASN A 35 -10.77 15.08 -6.25
C ASN A 35 -10.94 13.80 -7.09
N PRO A 36 -11.28 13.87 -8.39
CA PRO A 36 -11.51 12.67 -9.21
C PRO A 36 -10.22 11.85 -9.34
N HIS A 37 -10.25 10.66 -8.75
CA HIS A 37 -9.27 9.60 -8.85
C HIS A 37 -7.91 9.86 -8.17
N ASP A 38 -7.81 9.37 -6.94
CA ASP A 38 -6.61 8.66 -6.49
C ASP A 38 -6.95 7.16 -6.33
N ILE A 39 -7.62 6.59 -7.36
CA ILE A 39 -7.87 5.14 -7.45
C ILE A 39 -6.50 4.46 -7.65
N TYR A 40 -5.93 3.96 -6.56
CA TYR A 40 -4.67 3.26 -6.60
C TYR A 40 -4.89 1.78 -6.96
N CYS A 41 -4.91 1.51 -8.26
CA CYS A 41 -4.74 0.17 -8.81
C CYS A 41 -3.36 -0.38 -8.40
N ALA A 42 -3.32 -1.06 -7.26
CA ALA A 42 -2.13 -1.74 -6.79
C ALA A 42 -1.91 -3.01 -7.64
N LEU A 43 -0.93 -2.96 -8.55
CA LEU A 43 -0.48 -4.09 -9.35
C LEU A 43 0.25 -5.11 -8.47
N HIS A 44 -0.52 -5.79 -7.63
CA HIS A 44 -0.05 -6.94 -6.86
C HIS A 44 0.14 -8.14 -7.81
N SER A 45 1.22 -8.88 -7.64
CA SER A 45 1.36 -10.25 -8.15
C SER A 45 2.51 -10.93 -7.44
N THR A 46 2.21 -11.86 -6.54
CA THR A 46 3.13 -12.96 -6.22
C THR A 46 2.75 -14.25 -6.94
N ASP A 47 1.49 -14.37 -7.40
CA ASP A 47 0.99 -15.40 -8.31
C ASP A 47 -0.22 -14.81 -9.08
N PHE A 48 -0.05 -14.37 -10.33
CA PHE A 48 -1.10 -14.11 -11.34
C PHE A 48 -2.34 -13.19 -11.05
N TYR A 49 -2.52 -12.60 -9.86
CA TYR A 49 -3.73 -11.82 -9.53
C TYR A 49 -3.50 -10.31 -9.29
N GLU A 50 -3.88 -9.47 -10.25
CA GLU A 50 -3.90 -8.00 -10.13
C GLU A 50 -5.01 -7.54 -9.17
N THR A 51 -4.69 -7.31 -7.89
CA THR A 51 -5.70 -6.90 -6.90
C THR A 51 -5.98 -5.41 -6.94
N ASN A 52 -6.82 -4.98 -7.88
CA ASN A 52 -7.35 -3.62 -7.91
C ASN A 52 -8.15 -3.33 -6.62
N ARG A 53 -8.04 -2.09 -6.11
CA ARG A 53 -8.72 -1.61 -4.91
C ARG A 53 -8.99 -0.12 -5.03
N SER A 54 -10.18 0.32 -4.65
CA SER A 54 -10.49 1.75 -4.54
C SER A 54 -10.30 2.19 -3.09
N ILE A 55 -9.35 3.09 -2.85
CA ILE A 55 -9.01 3.62 -1.53
C ILE A 55 -9.45 5.09 -1.48
N TYR A 56 -10.31 5.42 -0.52
CA TYR A 56 -10.84 6.77 -0.33
C TYR A 56 -10.23 7.37 0.96
N ASN A 57 -9.46 8.44 0.79
CA ASN A 57 -8.88 9.20 1.88
C ASN A 57 -9.94 10.12 2.50
N PHE A 58 -10.06 10.12 3.83
CA PHE A 58 -11.03 10.96 4.52
C PHE A 58 -10.56 12.40 4.74
N SER A 59 -9.25 12.62 4.90
CA SER A 59 -8.59 13.92 4.89
C SER A 59 -7.10 13.75 4.62
N ASP A 60 -6.40 14.84 4.28
CA ASP A 60 -4.94 14.84 4.11
C ASP A 60 -4.16 14.58 5.42
N ASN A 61 -4.84 14.66 6.57
CA ASN A 61 -4.24 14.58 7.91
C ASN A 61 -4.59 13.31 8.68
N ASN A 62 -5.52 12.47 8.19
CA ASN A 62 -5.97 11.26 8.85
C ASN A 62 -5.58 10.04 8.02
N PRO A 63 -4.73 9.14 8.55
CA PRO A 63 -4.27 7.97 7.80
C PRO A 63 -5.32 6.84 7.72
N THR A 64 -6.43 6.96 8.46
CA THR A 64 -7.58 6.06 8.25
C THR A 64 -8.13 6.23 6.85
N VAL A 65 -8.33 5.12 6.14
CA VAL A 65 -8.90 5.09 4.78
C VAL A 65 -10.11 4.16 4.70
N LEU A 66 -11.01 4.45 3.77
CA LEU A 66 -12.09 3.56 3.37
C LEU A 66 -11.63 2.76 2.15
N ILE A 67 -11.70 1.44 2.24
CA ILE A 67 -11.35 0.54 1.15
C ILE A 67 -12.64 -0.07 0.61
N VAL A 68 -12.91 0.20 -0.67
CA VAL A 68 -13.88 -0.52 -1.49
C VAL A 68 -13.07 -1.47 -2.37
N SER A 69 -13.21 -2.77 -2.14
CA SER A 69 -12.49 -3.77 -2.92
C SER A 69 -13.14 -3.94 -4.31
N TYR A 70 -12.36 -4.35 -5.33
CA TYR A 70 -12.78 -4.87 -6.66
C TYR A 70 -11.50 -4.98 -7.52
N ASP A 71 -10.96 -6.12 -7.94
CA ASP A 71 -11.53 -7.49 -8.02
C ASP A 71 -10.50 -8.54 -7.45
N GLU A 72 -10.43 -9.74 -8.04
CA GLU A 72 -9.64 -10.93 -7.64
C GLU A 72 -8.21 -10.72 -7.05
N GLY A 73 -7.93 -11.33 -5.88
CA GLY A 73 -6.56 -11.48 -5.36
C GLY A 73 -6.43 -11.90 -3.88
N ASP A 74 -5.91 -13.10 -3.64
CA ASP A 74 -6.06 -13.94 -2.42
C ASP A 74 -5.29 -13.51 -1.13
N ARG A 75 -4.78 -12.27 -0.99
CA ARG A 75 -3.77 -11.97 0.08
C ARG A 75 -3.92 -10.73 0.96
N ILE A 76 -4.91 -9.84 0.78
CA ILE A 76 -5.21 -8.79 1.79
C ILE A 76 -6.71 -8.63 1.97
N GLY A 77 -7.16 -8.81 3.21
CA GLY A 77 -8.53 -9.16 3.59
C GLY A 77 -8.53 -10.61 4.09
N SER A 78 -9.37 -10.93 5.09
CA SER A 78 -9.49 -12.31 5.58
C SER A 78 -9.79 -13.30 4.43
N LYS A 79 -9.47 -14.60 4.58
CA LYS A 79 -9.86 -15.69 3.65
C LYS A 79 -11.37 -15.86 3.39
N TYR A 80 -12.19 -14.98 3.95
CA TYR A 80 -13.64 -14.89 3.77
C TYR A 80 -14.05 -13.61 3.03
N SER A 81 -13.09 -12.76 2.66
CA SER A 81 -13.36 -11.53 1.94
C SER A 81 -13.74 -11.83 0.50
N ASN A 82 -14.67 -11.05 -0.04
CA ASN A 82 -15.00 -11.07 -1.45
C ASN A 82 -14.69 -9.70 -2.03
N PRO A 83 -13.72 -9.59 -2.95
CA PRO A 83 -13.37 -8.28 -3.48
C PRO A 83 -14.57 -7.58 -4.13
N ASN A 84 -15.59 -8.30 -4.58
CA ASN A 84 -16.63 -7.69 -5.42
C ASN A 84 -17.81 -7.10 -4.62
N ILE A 85 -17.77 -7.16 -3.28
CA ILE A 85 -18.84 -6.67 -2.38
C ILE A 85 -18.38 -6.21 -1.00
N ASP A 86 -17.10 -6.38 -0.64
CA ASP A 86 -16.60 -6.00 0.69
C ASP A 86 -16.15 -4.55 0.73
N ILE A 87 -16.64 -3.81 1.73
CA ILE A 87 -16.33 -2.41 2.00
C ILE A 87 -15.94 -2.31 3.48
N TYR A 88 -14.77 -1.75 3.79
CA TYR A 88 -14.24 -1.71 5.15
C TYR A 88 -13.32 -0.50 5.41
N PHE A 89 -13.13 -0.14 6.69
CA PHE A 89 -12.12 0.82 7.10
C PHE A 89 -10.80 0.13 7.45
N ASP A 90 -9.68 0.72 7.02
CA ASP A 90 -8.33 0.35 7.47
C ASP A 90 -7.81 1.44 8.42
N LEU A 91 -7.50 1.04 9.67
CA LEU A 91 -6.98 1.93 10.72
C LEU A 91 -5.45 1.91 10.73
N GLN A 92 -4.82 2.84 10.01
CA GLN A 92 -3.36 2.95 9.89
C GLN A 92 -2.77 3.73 11.07
N ARG A 93 -2.83 3.13 12.27
CA ARG A 93 -2.35 3.70 13.55
C ARG A 93 -1.71 2.61 14.42
N LYS A 94 -0.76 3.01 15.27
CA LYS A 94 0.06 2.14 16.12
C LYS A 94 -0.65 0.91 16.73
N SER A 95 -0.19 -0.26 16.29
CA SER A 95 -0.12 -1.62 16.89
C SER A 95 -1.10 -2.16 17.97
N GLU A 96 -1.99 -1.40 18.60
CA GLU A 96 -2.81 -1.89 19.72
C GLU A 96 -4.01 -2.76 19.28
N PHE A 97 -4.27 -2.90 17.97
CA PHE A 97 -5.28 -3.81 17.43
C PHE A 97 -4.65 -5.00 16.69
N ASN A 98 -4.27 -6.01 17.49
CA ASN A 98 -3.82 -7.30 17.01
C ASN A 98 -4.84 -7.96 16.05
N GLN A 99 -4.37 -8.28 14.83
CA GLN A 99 -4.82 -9.41 14.00
C GLN A 99 -6.21 -9.38 13.32
N ASN A 100 -7.01 -8.31 13.45
CA ASN A 100 -8.23 -8.14 12.64
C ASN A 100 -8.42 -6.65 12.25
N HIS A 101 -7.67 -6.19 11.23
CA HIS A 101 -7.62 -4.79 10.79
C HIS A 101 -8.90 -4.29 10.09
N ASP A 102 -9.83 -5.20 9.76
CA ASP A 102 -10.90 -4.92 8.80
C ASP A 102 -12.23 -4.58 9.52
N PHE A 103 -12.57 -3.29 9.62
CA PHE A 103 -13.88 -2.86 10.11
C PHE A 103 -14.91 -2.83 8.97
N PHE A 104 -15.54 -3.97 8.71
CA PHE A 104 -16.47 -4.16 7.58
C PHE A 104 -17.79 -3.38 7.73
N ILE A 105 -18.07 -2.50 6.76
CA ILE A 105 -19.42 -1.99 6.47
C ILE A 105 -20.24 -3.10 5.81
N LEU A 106 -19.62 -3.80 4.85
CA LEU A 106 -20.19 -4.94 4.14
C LEU A 106 -19.18 -6.08 4.11
N LYS A 107 -19.67 -7.30 4.35
CA LYS A 107 -18.92 -8.55 4.17
C LYS A 107 -19.77 -9.54 3.39
N LYS A 108 -19.16 -10.31 2.47
CA LYS A 108 -19.80 -11.29 1.56
C LYS A 108 -21.24 -11.71 1.92
N GLY A 109 -22.22 -11.06 1.28
CA GLY A 109 -23.64 -11.41 1.36
C GLY A 109 -24.31 -11.22 2.73
N LYS A 110 -23.67 -10.49 3.65
CA LYS A 110 -24.21 -10.16 4.98
C LYS A 110 -23.81 -8.74 5.38
N PHE A 111 -24.80 -7.87 5.59
CA PHE A 111 -24.55 -6.67 6.40
C PHE A 111 -24.12 -7.14 7.79
N ASN A 112 -22.98 -6.65 8.30
CA ASN A 112 -22.50 -7.04 9.61
C ASN A 112 -23.25 -6.23 10.68
N HIS A 113 -24.45 -6.69 11.03
CA HIS A 113 -25.35 -5.99 11.94
C HIS A 113 -24.77 -5.81 13.36
N ASP A 114 -23.79 -6.63 13.74
CA ASP A 114 -22.97 -6.46 14.93
C ASP A 114 -21.92 -5.37 14.65
N ASN A 115 -22.42 -4.14 14.68
CA ASN A 115 -21.85 -3.00 13.97
C ASN A 115 -20.79 -2.26 14.82
N ASN A 116 -19.70 -2.94 15.14
CA ASN A 116 -18.61 -2.40 15.96
C ASN A 116 -18.04 -1.07 15.42
N ILE A 117 -18.22 -0.74 14.13
CA ILE A 117 -17.79 0.57 13.56
C ILE A 117 -18.25 1.77 14.41
N LEU A 118 -19.44 1.70 15.03
CA LEU A 118 -19.91 2.77 15.92
C LEU A 118 -19.08 2.92 17.21
N GLU A 119 -18.54 1.82 17.74
CA GLU A 119 -17.62 1.81 18.89
C GLU A 119 -16.26 2.42 18.53
N TYR A 120 -15.84 2.29 17.26
CA TYR A 120 -14.58 2.81 16.73
C TYR A 120 -14.77 4.14 15.96
N LEU A 121 -15.97 4.73 15.99
CA LEU A 121 -16.30 5.92 15.19
C LEU A 121 -15.38 7.10 15.54
N ASP A 122 -15.16 7.36 16.83
CA ASP A 122 -14.24 8.42 17.24
C ASP A 122 -12.81 8.13 16.82
N LEU A 123 -12.38 6.87 16.81
CA LEU A 123 -11.06 6.50 16.28
C LEU A 123 -11.01 6.81 14.77
N ILE A 124 -11.98 6.34 13.98
CA ILE A 124 -12.05 6.57 12.53
C ILE A 124 -12.03 8.06 12.18
N THR A 125 -12.78 8.89 12.91
CA THR A 125 -13.02 10.30 12.51
C THR A 125 -12.04 11.29 13.13
N ASN A 126 -11.34 10.90 14.21
CA ASN A 126 -10.34 11.75 14.85
C ASN A 126 -9.17 12.10 13.91
N ASP A 127 -8.74 13.36 13.98
CA ASP A 127 -7.61 13.94 13.25
C ASP A 127 -6.28 13.43 13.85
N TYR A 128 -5.93 12.18 13.53
CA TYR A 128 -4.73 11.53 14.03
C TYR A 128 -3.53 11.88 13.17
N LYS A 129 -2.65 12.72 13.73
CA LYS A 129 -1.38 13.06 13.13
C LYS A 129 -0.44 11.87 13.27
N LEU A 130 0.00 11.33 12.14
CA LEU A 130 1.06 10.33 12.08
C LEU A 130 2.26 10.76 12.93
N THR A 131 2.84 9.80 13.65
CA THR A 131 4.14 9.93 14.31
C THR A 131 5.24 9.34 13.43
N LYS A 132 6.50 9.62 13.78
CA LYS A 132 7.66 8.98 13.15
C LYS A 132 7.61 7.46 13.35
N GLU A 133 7.23 7.04 14.56
CA GLU A 133 7.14 5.64 14.92
C GLU A 133 6.08 4.91 14.11
N ASP A 134 4.88 5.49 13.90
CA ASP A 134 3.86 4.88 13.01
C ASP A 134 4.42 4.61 11.61
N VAL A 135 5.19 5.55 11.08
CA VAL A 135 5.78 5.47 9.73
C VAL A 135 6.81 4.36 9.66
N ILE A 136 7.71 4.27 10.64
CA ILE A 136 8.73 3.21 10.69
C ILE A 136 8.10 1.84 10.94
N ASP A 137 7.09 1.74 11.81
CA ASP A 137 6.36 0.50 12.10
C ASP A 137 5.65 -0.02 10.82
N GLU A 138 4.96 0.84 10.06
CA GLU A 138 4.29 0.45 8.81
C GLU A 138 5.30 0.08 7.70
N LEU A 139 6.41 0.81 7.59
CA LEU A 139 7.51 0.52 6.65
C LEU A 139 8.14 -0.86 6.90
N THR A 140 8.40 -1.19 8.17
CA THR A 140 9.10 -2.42 8.58
C THR A 140 8.18 -3.64 8.71
N THR A 141 6.86 -3.44 8.65
CA THR A 141 5.87 -4.52 8.75
C THR A 141 5.94 -5.51 7.57
N THR A 142 5.93 -6.82 7.89
CA THR A 142 6.09 -7.95 6.96
C THR A 142 4.92 -8.13 5.98
N LYS A 143 3.73 -7.58 6.28
CA LYS A 143 2.56 -7.49 5.37
C LYS A 143 2.92 -6.85 4.00
N TYR A 144 4.04 -6.13 3.94
CA TYR A 144 4.50 -5.32 2.82
C TYR A 144 5.86 -5.80 2.24
N GLU A 145 6.22 -7.09 2.33
CA GLU A 145 7.52 -7.61 1.88
C GLU A 145 7.81 -7.43 0.36
N THR A 146 6.76 -7.42 -0.47
CA THR A 146 6.85 -7.38 -1.95
C THR A 146 6.34 -6.08 -2.58
N TYR A 147 5.91 -5.10 -1.78
CA TYR A 147 5.37 -3.84 -2.28
C TYR A 147 5.52 -2.68 -1.28
N ILE A 148 5.44 -1.46 -1.80
CA ILE A 148 5.52 -0.22 -1.01
C ILE A 148 4.09 0.26 -0.70
N PRO A 149 3.77 0.71 0.53
CA PRO A 149 2.44 1.24 0.87
C PRO A 149 2.29 2.69 0.34
N TYR A 150 2.12 2.83 -0.98
CA TYR A 150 2.15 4.13 -1.66
C TYR A 150 1.02 5.10 -1.25
N HIS A 151 -0.16 4.60 -0.86
CA HIS A 151 -1.27 5.44 -0.37
C HIS A 151 -0.91 6.08 0.98
N TYR A 152 -0.33 5.30 1.89
CA TYR A 152 0.17 5.77 3.19
C TYR A 152 1.28 6.83 2.99
N PHE A 153 2.21 6.57 2.07
CA PHE A 153 3.31 7.48 1.74
C PHE A 153 2.87 8.90 1.30
N LYS A 154 1.70 9.04 0.66
CA LYS A 154 1.15 10.36 0.28
C LYS A 154 0.75 11.21 1.50
N GLN A 155 0.35 10.55 2.59
CA GLN A 155 -0.19 11.18 3.79
C GLN A 155 0.91 11.57 4.80
N ILE A 156 2.15 11.08 4.63
CA ILE A 156 3.26 11.40 5.54
C ILE A 156 3.61 12.89 5.45
N PRO A 157 3.52 13.66 6.56
CA PRO A 157 3.89 15.06 6.58
C PRO A 157 5.37 15.28 6.22
N VAL A 158 5.65 16.35 5.49
CA VAL A 158 7.01 16.71 5.05
C VAL A 158 8.00 16.88 6.21
N GLN A 159 7.49 17.23 7.40
CA GLN A 159 8.27 17.31 8.64
C GLN A 159 8.76 15.95 9.13
N ILE A 160 7.95 14.89 8.97
CA ILE A 160 8.34 13.52 9.34
C ILE A 160 9.32 12.96 8.30
N LEU A 161 9.08 13.24 7.02
CA LEU A 161 10.03 12.92 5.95
C LEU A 161 11.37 13.67 6.07
N ALA A 162 11.52 14.64 6.98
CA ALA A 162 12.77 15.33 7.22
C ALA A 162 13.67 14.66 8.27
N ASP A 163 13.19 13.61 8.93
CA ASP A 163 13.94 12.81 9.90
C ASP A 163 14.78 11.73 9.19
N GLU A 164 16.00 11.51 9.68
CA GLU A 164 17.00 10.61 9.09
C GLU A 164 16.61 9.13 9.20
N ASP A 165 16.04 8.70 10.33
CA ASP A 165 15.60 7.31 10.51
C ASP A 165 14.37 7.00 9.61
N VAL A 166 13.57 8.02 9.29
CA VAL A 166 12.45 7.91 8.33
C VAL A 166 12.96 7.85 6.89
N GLU A 167 13.99 8.65 6.56
CA GLU A 167 14.66 8.58 5.26
C GLU A 167 15.25 7.18 5.04
N ASP A 168 16.05 6.67 5.98
CA ASP A 168 16.63 5.33 5.89
C ASP A 168 15.56 4.24 5.84
N ALA A 169 14.50 4.29 6.66
CA ALA A 169 13.42 3.30 6.61
C ALA A 169 12.65 3.30 5.26
N VAL A 170 12.45 4.46 4.64
CA VAL A 170 11.86 4.56 3.29
C VAL A 170 12.80 3.97 2.24
N MET A 171 14.09 4.30 2.30
CA MET A 171 15.09 3.80 1.36
C MET A 171 15.26 2.28 1.47
N ASP A 172 15.39 1.75 2.68
CA ASP A 172 15.46 0.31 2.96
C ASP A 172 14.20 -0.41 2.48
N LYS A 173 13.00 0.17 2.66
CA LYS A 173 11.76 -0.44 2.16
C LYS A 173 11.78 -0.60 0.64
N ILE A 174 12.15 0.45 -0.08
CA ILE A 174 12.22 0.43 -1.55
C ILE A 174 13.26 -0.58 -2.01
N TRP A 175 14.43 -0.62 -1.36
CA TRP A 175 15.52 -1.56 -1.67
C TRP A 175 15.15 -3.02 -1.36
N ASN A 176 14.50 -3.29 -0.24
CA ASN A 176 14.09 -4.64 0.13
C ASN A 176 13.01 -5.18 -0.82
N VAL A 177 11.99 -4.38 -1.14
CA VAL A 177 10.96 -4.73 -2.14
C VAL A 177 11.59 -5.00 -3.51
N THR A 178 12.53 -4.16 -3.94
CA THR A 178 13.32 -4.34 -5.18
C THR A 178 14.00 -5.71 -5.21
N LYS A 179 14.73 -6.07 -4.15
CA LYS A 179 15.48 -7.34 -4.05
C LYS A 179 14.55 -8.55 -3.98
N THR A 180 13.50 -8.50 -3.16
CA THR A 180 12.51 -9.58 -3.04
C THR A 180 11.84 -9.86 -4.38
N ASN A 181 11.34 -8.83 -5.08
CA ASN A 181 10.66 -9.01 -6.36
C ASN A 181 11.61 -9.58 -7.42
N LYS A 182 12.82 -9.03 -7.55
CA LYS A 182 13.84 -9.55 -8.47
C LYS A 182 14.19 -11.03 -8.18
N ASN A 183 14.32 -11.42 -6.91
CA ASN A 183 14.59 -12.82 -6.55
C ASN A 183 13.42 -13.74 -6.93
N LEU A 184 12.16 -13.35 -6.66
CA LEU A 184 10.97 -14.12 -7.07
C LEU A 184 10.92 -14.36 -8.60
N TYR A 185 11.31 -13.38 -9.41
CA TYR A 185 11.38 -13.53 -10.86
C TYR A 185 12.56 -14.40 -11.33
N VAL A 186 13.68 -14.42 -10.61
CA VAL A 186 14.79 -15.37 -10.85
C VAL A 186 14.36 -16.79 -10.48
N ASP A 187 13.74 -16.99 -9.32
CA ASP A 187 13.21 -18.29 -8.89
C ASP A 187 12.16 -18.83 -9.90
N GLN A 188 11.30 -17.95 -10.43
CA GLN A 188 10.34 -18.30 -11.49
C GLN A 188 11.03 -18.71 -12.80
N TYR A 189 12.10 -18.00 -13.18
CA TYR A 189 12.90 -18.32 -14.37
C TYR A 189 13.60 -19.68 -14.21
N GLU A 190 14.23 -19.94 -13.06
CA GLU A 190 14.97 -21.19 -12.83
C GLU A 190 14.05 -22.40 -12.56
N CYS A 191 12.96 -22.24 -11.81
CA CYS A 191 12.11 -23.34 -11.31
C CYS A 191 10.75 -23.48 -12.01
N GLY A 192 10.45 -22.66 -13.01
CA GLY A 192 9.20 -22.76 -13.79
C GLY A 192 9.00 -24.13 -14.45
N ARG A 193 7.76 -24.48 -14.80
CA ARG A 193 7.36 -25.83 -15.27
C ARG A 193 8.13 -26.38 -16.49
N TYR A 194 8.86 -25.53 -17.20
CA TYR A 194 9.80 -25.87 -18.29
C TYR A 194 11.12 -25.06 -18.24
N GLY A 195 11.53 -24.51 -17.09
CA GLY A 195 12.68 -23.61 -17.00
C GLY A 195 12.38 -22.15 -17.40
N GLY A 196 11.15 -21.71 -17.19
CA GLY A 196 10.78 -20.30 -16.98
C GLY A 196 11.17 -19.26 -18.04
N GLU A 197 11.39 -19.64 -19.30
CA GLU A 197 11.82 -18.74 -20.39
C GLU A 197 10.91 -17.51 -20.62
N ASP A 198 9.66 -17.55 -20.13
CA ASP A 198 8.67 -16.47 -20.24
C ASP A 198 8.93 -15.25 -19.33
N VAL A 199 9.98 -15.24 -18.49
CA VAL A 199 10.34 -14.09 -17.65
C VAL A 199 11.21 -13.08 -18.44
N PRO A 200 10.75 -11.83 -18.67
CA PRO A 200 11.57 -10.83 -19.35
C PRO A 200 12.83 -10.49 -18.56
N LYS A 201 14.00 -10.47 -19.23
CA LYS A 201 15.31 -10.25 -18.58
C LYS A 201 15.37 -9.03 -17.66
N TRP A 202 14.65 -7.95 -17.99
CA TRP A 202 14.61 -6.75 -17.14
C TRP A 202 13.98 -7.02 -15.76
N LYS A 203 13.05 -7.98 -15.63
CA LYS A 203 12.45 -8.37 -14.33
C LYS A 203 13.44 -9.10 -13.41
N MET A 204 14.54 -9.61 -13.95
CA MET A 204 15.66 -10.17 -13.17
C MET A 204 16.75 -9.12 -12.87
N SER A 205 16.62 -7.90 -13.42
CA SER A 205 17.52 -6.78 -13.13
C SER A 205 17.03 -6.00 -11.90
N GLU A 206 17.87 -5.99 -10.89
CA GLU A 206 17.63 -5.32 -9.62
C GLU A 206 17.58 -3.78 -9.78
N LEU A 207 18.42 -3.22 -10.65
CA LEU A 207 18.42 -1.79 -10.98
C LEU A 207 17.16 -1.35 -11.73
N GLU A 208 16.64 -2.18 -12.64
CA GLU A 208 15.40 -1.89 -13.37
C GLU A 208 14.19 -1.83 -12.43
N TRP A 209 14.14 -2.73 -11.44
CA TRP A 209 13.14 -2.68 -10.36
C TRP A 209 13.26 -1.40 -9.54
N PHE A 210 14.47 -1.04 -9.10
CA PHE A 210 14.70 0.17 -8.30
C PHE A 210 14.25 1.43 -9.05
N MET A 211 14.59 1.55 -10.33
CA MET A 211 14.22 2.69 -11.17
C MET A 211 12.70 2.83 -11.30
N ARG A 212 11.97 1.73 -11.52
CA ARG A 212 10.50 1.72 -11.61
C ARG A 212 9.84 2.09 -10.29
N LEU A 213 10.21 1.40 -9.20
CA LEU A 213 9.61 1.62 -7.88
C LEU A 213 9.88 3.06 -7.38
N LYS A 214 11.04 3.65 -7.72
CA LYS A 214 11.38 5.06 -7.47
C LYS A 214 10.54 6.06 -8.29
N GLU A 215 10.09 5.70 -9.48
CA GLU A 215 9.17 6.54 -10.27
C GLU A 215 7.74 6.46 -9.74
N GLU A 216 7.36 5.32 -9.17
CA GLU A 216 6.06 5.03 -8.56
C GLU A 216 5.89 5.61 -7.14
N VAL A 217 6.97 5.93 -6.40
CA VAL A 217 6.82 6.58 -5.09
C VAL A 217 6.17 7.97 -5.19
N PRO A 218 5.27 8.31 -4.25
CA PRO A 218 4.66 9.62 -4.13
C PRO A 218 5.61 10.82 -4.27
N THR A 219 5.10 11.87 -4.90
CA THR A 219 5.89 13.03 -5.31
C THR A 219 6.54 13.77 -4.12
N ASN A 220 5.92 13.78 -2.94
CA ASN A 220 6.52 14.28 -1.70
C ASN A 220 7.85 13.56 -1.38
N ILE A 221 7.84 12.22 -1.38
CA ILE A 221 9.02 11.39 -1.11
C ILE A 221 10.05 11.51 -2.23
N ARG A 222 9.61 11.39 -3.49
CA ARG A 222 10.49 11.47 -4.67
C ARG A 222 11.25 12.79 -4.74
N LEU A 223 10.60 13.91 -4.43
CA LEU A 223 11.24 15.22 -4.41
C LEU A 223 12.18 15.39 -3.20
N LYS A 224 11.76 14.90 -2.03
CA LYS A 224 12.52 15.00 -0.77
C LYS A 224 13.83 14.20 -0.80
N TYR A 225 13.79 12.93 -1.22
CA TYR A 225 14.96 12.02 -1.21
C TYR A 225 15.67 11.89 -2.57
N ARG A 226 15.39 12.78 -3.53
CA ARG A 226 15.94 12.71 -4.91
C ARG A 226 17.46 12.52 -4.99
N ILE A 227 18.22 13.09 -4.03
CA ILE A 227 19.68 13.02 -3.97
C ILE A 227 20.11 11.64 -3.44
N ARG A 228 19.50 11.17 -2.34
CA ARG A 228 19.78 9.84 -1.79
C ARG A 228 19.52 8.75 -2.81
N PHE A 229 18.38 8.81 -3.51
CA PHE A 229 18.09 7.92 -4.64
C PHE A 229 19.14 7.94 -5.77
N ALA A 230 19.82 9.06 -6.02
CA ALA A 230 20.86 9.14 -7.04
C ALA A 230 22.18 8.54 -6.54
N ASN A 231 22.51 8.74 -5.26
CA ASN A 231 23.69 8.15 -4.64
C ASN A 231 23.59 6.62 -4.60
N GLU A 232 22.47 6.06 -4.12
CA GLU A 232 22.23 4.60 -4.10
C GLU A 232 22.45 3.93 -5.47
N ILE A 233 21.95 4.56 -6.55
CA ILE A 233 22.13 4.05 -7.92
C ILE A 233 23.61 4.07 -8.32
N ASN A 234 24.32 5.17 -8.04
CA ASN A 234 25.74 5.29 -8.36
C ASN A 234 26.58 4.28 -7.57
N ASP A 235 26.29 4.12 -6.27
CA ASP A 235 27.00 3.18 -5.40
C ASP A 235 26.75 1.73 -5.82
N TYR A 236 25.51 1.38 -6.20
CA TYR A 236 25.18 0.10 -6.79
C TYR A 236 25.94 -0.16 -8.10
N LEU A 237 25.93 0.78 -9.04
CA LEU A 237 26.62 0.67 -10.34
C LEU A 237 28.14 0.52 -10.17
N ASN A 238 28.74 1.30 -9.27
CA ASN A 238 30.17 1.19 -8.94
C ASN A 238 30.49 -0.19 -8.31
N GLY A 239 29.60 -0.69 -7.46
CA GLY A 239 29.70 -2.04 -6.89
C GLY A 239 29.63 -3.16 -7.93
N GLN A 240 28.67 -3.09 -8.87
CA GLN A 240 28.55 -4.06 -9.96
C GLN A 240 29.82 -4.07 -10.83
N LYS A 241 30.28 -2.90 -11.27
CA LYS A 241 31.49 -2.80 -12.10
C LYS A 241 32.71 -3.43 -11.40
N LYS A 242 32.90 -3.17 -10.11
CA LYS A 242 34.01 -3.75 -9.34
C LYS A 242 33.95 -5.29 -9.31
N LEU A 243 32.75 -5.86 -9.21
CA LEU A 243 32.54 -7.32 -9.25
C LEU A 243 32.75 -7.91 -10.65
N GLU A 244 32.53 -7.14 -11.72
CA GLU A 244 32.86 -7.54 -13.09
C GLU A 244 34.37 -7.51 -13.31
N ASP A 245 35.04 -6.40 -12.97
CA ASP A 245 36.51 -6.25 -13.03
C ASP A 245 37.23 -7.37 -12.23
N GLU A 246 36.71 -7.73 -11.04
CA GLU A 246 37.25 -8.83 -10.22
C GLU A 246 37.04 -10.23 -10.82
N LYS A 247 35.95 -10.45 -11.59
CA LYS A 247 35.71 -11.72 -12.30
C LYS A 247 36.58 -11.87 -13.54
N GLU A 248 36.80 -10.79 -14.30
CA GLU A 248 37.69 -10.82 -15.47
C GLU A 248 39.15 -11.10 -15.06
N MET A 249 39.59 -10.63 -13.90
CA MET A 249 40.92 -10.94 -13.35
C MET A 249 41.06 -12.37 -12.79
N ALA A 250 39.96 -13.13 -12.67
CA ALA A 250 39.95 -14.49 -12.11
C ALA A 250 39.84 -15.60 -13.18
N LEU A 251 39.83 -15.24 -14.47
CA LEU A 251 39.72 -16.11 -15.65
C LEU A 251 41.04 -16.18 -16.44
#